data_AF-A0AAN6LLB6-F1
#
_entry.id   AF-A0AAN6LLB6-F1
#
_cell.length_a   1.000
_cell.length_b   1.000
_cell.length_c   1.000
_cell.angle_alpha   90.00
_cell.angle_beta   90.00
_cell.angle_gamma   90.00
#
_symmetry.space_group_name_H-M   'P 1'
#
loop_
_entity.id
_entity.type
_entity.pdbx_description
1 polymer ?
#
loop_
_entity_poly.entity_id
_entity_poly.type
_entity_poly.pdbx_seq_one_letter_code
_entity_poly.pdbx_strand_id
1 'polypeptide(L)'
;MTAKSHPASQPPYNDGPFPLFSDDLRPSNIIVYSDLHLQSVIDWEFCYAAPVEFTCCSPWWLLLAHPDDWEDGFDDSLSHYMPRQVIFLSVLRGCEDEAAAAAQQGDDSHSHGHGVVSLPLSELMERSMQDGTFWFCLAARCSFAFDDIYYKFTDKRYYGEFTSIEDRIALLSVDEQTELTGRVFPDEDGASGGGEVG
;
A
#
# COMPACT_ATOMS: atom_id res chain seq x y z
N MET A 1 23.76 0.06 -11.20
CA MET A 1 22.65 0.02 -10.23
C MET A 1 22.88 -1.13 -9.28
N THR A 2 23.40 -0.84 -8.08
CA THR A 2 23.47 -1.81 -6.98
C THR A 2 23.11 -1.04 -5.73
N ALA A 3 21.81 -0.97 -5.42
CA ALA A 3 21.38 -0.66 -4.08
C ALA A 3 22.08 -1.66 -3.14
N LYS A 4 22.69 -1.16 -2.07
CA LYS A 4 23.25 -2.03 -1.02
C LYS A 4 22.10 -2.91 -0.53
N SER A 5 22.14 -4.18 -0.91
CA SER A 5 21.17 -5.18 -0.52
C SER A 5 21.23 -5.35 1.00
N HIS A 6 20.31 -4.70 1.70
CA HIS A 6 19.86 -5.23 2.98
C HIS A 6 19.31 -6.63 2.71
N PRO A 7 19.59 -7.65 3.54
CA PRO A 7 19.03 -8.98 3.38
C PRO A 7 17.56 -8.98 3.80
N ALA A 8 16.73 -8.13 3.18
CA ALA A 8 15.33 -8.45 3.04
C ALA A 8 15.29 -9.57 2.00
N SER A 9 14.74 -10.73 2.38
CA SER A 9 14.44 -11.80 1.43
C SER A 9 13.82 -11.18 0.18
N GLN A 10 14.28 -11.56 -1.02
CA GLN A 10 13.61 -11.10 -2.23
C GLN A 10 12.11 -11.42 -2.08
N PRO A 11 11.22 -10.44 -2.36
CA PRO A 11 9.80 -10.70 -2.26
C PRO A 11 9.48 -11.85 -3.22
N PRO A 12 8.71 -12.85 -2.78
CA PRO A 12 8.49 -14.09 -3.52
C PRO A 12 7.77 -13.89 -4.87
N TYR A 13 7.28 -12.68 -5.15
CA TYR A 13 6.44 -12.36 -6.31
C TYR A 13 7.04 -11.28 -7.24
N ASN A 14 8.37 -11.07 -7.23
CA ASN A 14 9.02 -10.11 -8.14
C ASN A 14 8.70 -10.35 -9.63
N ASP A 15 8.50 -11.61 -10.03
CA ASP A 15 8.13 -12.00 -11.39
C ASP A 15 6.63 -12.27 -11.55
N GLY A 16 5.83 -11.77 -10.60
CA GLY A 16 4.38 -11.93 -10.54
C GLY A 16 3.90 -13.02 -9.57
N PRO A 17 2.59 -13.26 -9.54
CA PRO A 17 1.61 -12.81 -10.53
C PRO A 17 1.16 -11.35 -10.38
N PHE A 18 0.64 -10.80 -11.49
CA PHE A 18 0.05 -9.46 -11.55
C PHE A 18 -1.47 -9.54 -11.84
N PRO A 19 -2.31 -9.89 -10.85
CA PRO A 19 -3.75 -9.99 -11.06
C PRO A 19 -4.38 -8.63 -11.40
N LEU A 20 -5.58 -8.67 -11.99
CA LEU A 20 -6.43 -7.50 -12.08
C LEU A 20 -6.83 -7.08 -10.67
N PHE A 21 -6.56 -5.83 -10.33
CA PHE A 21 -6.81 -5.21 -9.04
C PHE A 21 -7.57 -3.89 -9.26
N SER A 22 -8.29 -3.43 -8.24
CA SER A 22 -8.96 -2.14 -8.22
C SER A 22 -8.75 -1.47 -6.88
N ASP A 23 -8.35 -0.20 -6.89
CA ASP A 23 -8.16 0.59 -5.67
C ASP A 23 -9.50 0.97 -5.01
N ASP A 24 -10.62 0.91 -5.75
CA ASP A 24 -11.92 1.42 -5.29
C ASP A 24 -12.98 0.32 -5.10
N LEU A 25 -12.59 -0.83 -4.55
CA LEU A 25 -13.53 -1.90 -4.15
C LEU A 25 -14.27 -1.60 -2.83
N ARG A 26 -14.57 -0.32 -2.56
CA ARG A 26 -15.27 0.12 -1.36
C ARG A 26 -16.76 -0.21 -1.40
N PRO A 27 -17.46 -0.26 -0.26
CA PRO A 27 -18.86 -0.69 -0.22
C PRO A 27 -19.83 0.12 -1.09
N SER A 28 -19.56 1.39 -1.40
CA SER A 28 -20.40 2.19 -2.30
C SER A 28 -20.43 1.66 -3.74
N ASN A 29 -19.43 0.86 -4.13
CA ASN A 29 -19.30 0.29 -5.47
C ASN A 29 -19.81 -1.16 -5.54
N ILE A 30 -20.47 -1.64 -4.48
CA ILE A 30 -21.06 -2.98 -4.41
C ILE A 30 -22.58 -2.85 -4.38
N ILE A 31 -23.23 -3.44 -5.39
CA ILE A 31 -24.69 -3.54 -5.44
C ILE A 31 -25.11 -4.85 -4.77
N VAL A 32 -26.04 -4.75 -3.83
CA VAL A 32 -26.61 -5.89 -3.10
C VAL A 32 -28.14 -5.90 -3.19
N TYR A 33 -28.73 -7.09 -3.03
CA TYR A 33 -30.16 -7.26 -2.83
C TYR A 33 -30.59 -6.86 -1.41
N SER A 34 -31.90 -6.85 -1.16
CA SER A 34 -32.47 -6.52 0.16
C SER A 34 -32.05 -7.47 1.28
N ASP A 35 -31.63 -8.68 0.93
CA ASP A 35 -31.09 -9.71 1.83
C ASP A 35 -29.55 -9.71 1.89
N LEU A 36 -28.91 -8.67 1.35
CA LEU A 36 -27.46 -8.47 1.31
C LEU A 36 -26.68 -9.45 0.42
N HIS A 37 -27.35 -10.23 -0.43
CA HIS A 37 -26.64 -10.99 -1.46
C HIS A 37 -26.03 -10.05 -2.50
N LEU A 38 -24.74 -10.27 -2.82
CA LEU A 38 -23.99 -9.49 -3.81
C LEU A 38 -24.55 -9.73 -5.21
N GLN A 39 -24.91 -8.64 -5.90
CA GLN A 39 -25.44 -8.67 -7.26
C GLN A 39 -24.37 -8.29 -8.29
N SER A 40 -23.62 -7.23 -8.04
CA SER A 40 -22.56 -6.78 -8.96
C SER A 40 -21.61 -5.79 -8.28
N VAL A 41 -20.36 -5.78 -8.74
CA VAL A 41 -19.40 -4.70 -8.48
C VAL A 41 -19.43 -3.74 -9.66
N ILE A 42 -19.51 -2.44 -9.39
CA ILE A 42 -19.50 -1.38 -10.39
C ILE A 42 -18.21 -0.56 -10.28
N ASP A 43 -18.10 0.47 -11.11
CA ASP A 43 -17.03 1.47 -11.04
C ASP A 43 -15.60 0.90 -11.22
N TRP A 44 -15.40 0.20 -12.34
CA TRP A 44 -14.14 -0.45 -12.69
C TRP A 44 -13.10 0.52 -13.28
N GLU A 45 -13.27 1.84 -13.16
CA GLU A 45 -12.39 2.81 -13.83
C GLU A 45 -10.97 2.86 -13.26
N PHE A 46 -10.80 2.41 -12.01
CA PHE A 46 -9.50 2.34 -11.31
C PHE A 46 -8.89 0.92 -11.32
N CYS A 47 -9.19 0.13 -12.35
CA CYS A 47 -8.70 -1.24 -12.45
C CYS A 47 -7.40 -1.34 -13.26
N TYR A 48 -6.43 -2.09 -12.75
CA TYR A 48 -5.13 -2.28 -13.40
C TYR A 48 -4.49 -3.62 -12.98
N ALA A 49 -3.48 -4.07 -13.72
CA ALA A 49 -2.67 -5.23 -13.30
C ALA A 49 -1.70 -4.78 -12.20
N ALA A 50 -1.81 -5.38 -11.00
CA ALA A 50 -1.06 -4.95 -9.82
C ALA A 50 -0.28 -6.10 -9.18
N PRO A 51 0.77 -5.84 -8.38
CA PRO A 51 1.43 -6.88 -7.60
C PRO A 51 0.43 -7.63 -6.71
N VAL A 52 0.56 -8.96 -6.62
CA VAL A 52 -0.35 -9.81 -5.83
C VAL A 52 -0.39 -9.38 -4.35
N GLU A 53 0.69 -8.79 -3.83
CA GLU A 53 0.78 -8.25 -2.48
C GLU A 53 -0.31 -7.23 -2.16
N PHE A 54 -0.84 -6.51 -3.16
CA PHE A 54 -1.93 -5.55 -2.95
C PHE A 54 -3.21 -6.26 -2.54
N THR A 55 -3.46 -7.45 -3.07
CA THR A 55 -4.62 -8.29 -2.70
C THR A 55 -4.49 -8.83 -1.28
N CYS A 56 -3.25 -8.97 -0.78
CA CYS A 56 -2.94 -9.48 0.55
C CYS A 56 -3.02 -8.39 1.63
N CYS A 57 -3.30 -7.13 1.29
CA CYS A 57 -3.37 -6.03 2.24
C CYS A 57 -4.82 -5.77 2.66
N SER A 58 -5.02 -5.42 3.94
CA SER A 58 -6.34 -5.00 4.42
C SER A 58 -6.89 -3.83 3.59
N PRO A 59 -8.22 -3.77 3.36
CA PRO A 59 -8.81 -2.68 2.60
C PRO A 59 -8.66 -1.35 3.34
N TRP A 60 -8.32 -0.27 2.63
CA TRP A 60 -8.19 1.07 3.22
C TRP A 60 -9.54 1.62 3.73
N TRP A 61 -10.64 1.20 3.11
CA TRP A 61 -11.99 1.74 3.33
C TRP A 61 -12.71 1.19 4.57
N LEU A 62 -12.03 0.54 5.52
CA LEU A 62 -12.67 0.00 6.74
C LEU A 62 -13.40 1.05 7.58
N LEU A 63 -13.02 2.32 7.44
CA LEU A 63 -13.69 3.45 8.09
C LEU A 63 -14.70 4.18 7.20
N LEU A 64 -14.89 3.70 5.96
CA LEU A 64 -15.74 4.29 4.93
C LEU A 64 -15.36 5.73 4.53
N ALA A 65 -14.20 6.21 4.97
CA ALA A 65 -13.60 7.51 4.66
C ALA A 65 -12.14 7.30 4.26
N HIS A 66 -11.63 8.13 3.35
CA HIS A 66 -10.21 8.11 3.01
C HIS A 66 -9.41 8.67 4.20
N PRO A 67 -8.18 8.19 4.49
CA PRO A 67 -7.36 8.75 5.56
C PRO A 67 -7.20 10.28 5.50
N ASP A 68 -7.21 10.84 4.29
CA ASP A 68 -7.09 12.29 4.08
C ASP A 68 -8.36 13.09 4.43
N ASP A 69 -9.51 12.42 4.53
CA ASP A 69 -10.78 13.07 4.87
C ASP A 69 -10.91 13.33 6.38
N TRP A 70 -9.93 12.90 7.19
CA TRP A 70 -9.95 13.01 8.64
C TRP A 70 -9.42 14.36 9.11
N GLU A 71 -10.29 15.17 9.72
CA GLU A 71 -9.94 16.52 10.21
C GLU A 71 -8.81 16.50 11.24
N ASP A 72 -8.75 15.46 12.08
CA ASP A 72 -7.74 15.28 13.13
C ASP A 72 -6.44 14.60 12.63
N GLY A 73 -6.34 14.38 11.31
CA GLY A 73 -5.14 13.90 10.62
C GLY A 73 -4.94 12.38 10.62
N PHE A 74 -3.82 11.96 10.03
CA PHE A 74 -3.52 10.55 9.78
C PHE A 74 -3.46 9.70 11.06
N ASP A 75 -2.88 10.23 12.14
CA ASP A 75 -2.74 9.49 13.40
C ASP A 75 -4.07 9.19 14.08
N ASP A 76 -5.01 10.13 14.02
CA ASP A 76 -6.37 9.90 14.50
C ASP A 76 -7.07 8.85 13.64
N SER A 77 -7.02 9.00 12.31
CA SER A 77 -7.58 8.02 11.35
C SER A 77 -7.05 6.60 11.63
N LEU A 78 -5.76 6.48 11.92
CA LEU A 78 -5.12 5.21 12.20
C LEU A 78 -5.56 4.62 13.54
N SER A 79 -5.72 5.45 14.57
CA SER A 79 -6.22 5.03 15.88
C SER A 79 -7.62 4.41 15.79
N HIS A 80 -8.44 4.91 14.85
CA HIS A 80 -9.75 4.36 14.54
C HIS A 80 -9.66 3.12 13.64
N TYR A 81 -8.77 3.11 12.65
CA TYR A 81 -8.59 2.03 11.67
C TYR A 81 -8.16 0.73 12.33
N MET A 82 -7.14 0.78 13.19
CA MET A 82 -6.50 -0.41 13.76
C MET A 82 -7.49 -1.35 14.49
N PRO A 83 -8.40 -0.87 15.37
CA PRO A 83 -9.45 -1.70 15.94
C PRO A 83 -10.41 -2.32 14.92
N ARG A 84 -10.76 -1.60 13.83
CA ARG A 84 -11.68 -2.12 12.81
C ARG A 84 -11.02 -3.20 11.97
N GLN A 85 -9.72 -3.07 11.72
CA GLN A 85 -8.97 -4.12 11.07
C GLN A 85 -8.99 -5.42 11.87
N VAL A 86 -8.83 -5.37 13.19
CA VAL A 86 -8.91 -6.58 14.04
C VAL A 86 -10.29 -7.24 13.93
N ILE A 87 -11.36 -6.44 13.95
CA ILE A 87 -12.73 -6.94 13.76
C ILE A 87 -12.89 -7.56 12.37
N PHE A 88 -12.44 -6.87 11.33
CA PHE A 88 -12.52 -7.34 9.95
C PHE A 88 -11.81 -8.69 9.76
N LEU A 89 -10.57 -8.83 10.26
CA LEU A 89 -9.83 -10.08 10.19
C LEU A 89 -10.52 -11.20 10.98
N SER A 90 -11.14 -10.90 12.12
CA SER A 90 -11.91 -11.88 12.88
C SER A 90 -13.13 -12.39 12.10
N VAL A 91 -13.84 -11.51 11.39
CA VAL A 91 -14.99 -11.89 10.57
C VAL A 91 -14.54 -12.67 9.33
N LEU A 92 -13.49 -12.20 8.66
CA LEU A 92 -12.93 -12.85 7.47
C LEU A 92 -12.50 -14.29 7.77
N ARG A 93 -11.83 -14.54 8.90
CA ARG A 93 -11.49 -15.90 9.36
C ARG A 93 -12.72 -16.78 9.51
N GLY A 94 -13.79 -16.26 10.13
CA GLY A 94 -15.04 -17.00 10.28
C GLY A 94 -15.64 -17.39 8.92
N CYS A 95 -15.64 -16.46 7.95
CA CYS A 95 -16.12 -16.74 6.60
C CYS A 95 -15.25 -17.78 5.86
N GLU A 96 -13.92 -17.70 6.03
CA GLU A 96 -12.97 -18.67 5.46
C GLU A 96 -13.16 -20.08 6.06
N ASP A 97 -13.38 -20.17 7.38
CA ASP A 97 -13.66 -21.43 8.08
C ASP A 97 -14.99 -22.05 7.63
N GLU A 98 -16.05 -21.24 7.49
CA GLU A 98 -17.34 -21.68 6.96
C GLU A 98 -17.23 -22.19 5.53
N ALA A 99 -16.51 -21.46 4.67
CA ALA A 99 -16.26 -21.86 3.28
C ALA A 99 -15.46 -23.17 3.19
N ALA A 100 -14.44 -23.33 4.04
CA ALA A 100 -13.65 -24.55 4.12
C ALA A 100 -14.50 -25.75 4.61
N ALA A 101 -15.39 -25.54 5.57
CA ALA A 101 -16.30 -26.58 6.06
C ALA A 101 -17.35 -26.99 5.02
N ALA A 102 -17.85 -26.04 4.22
CA ALA A 102 -18.77 -26.32 3.11
C ALA A 102 -18.11 -27.12 1.97
N ALA A 103 -16.87 -26.75 1.60
CA ALA A 103 -16.11 -27.46 0.57
C ALA A 103 -15.84 -28.93 0.95
N GLN A 104 -15.61 -29.22 2.24
CA GLN A 104 -15.45 -30.60 2.73
C GLN A 104 -16.73 -31.44 2.65
N GLN A 105 -17.90 -30.80 2.57
CA GLN A 105 -19.20 -31.46 2.48
C GLN A 105 -19.65 -31.74 1.04
N GLY A 106 -18.80 -31.47 0.04
CA GLY A 106 -19.06 -31.76 -1.37
C GLY A 106 -19.94 -30.73 -2.08
N ASP A 107 -20.08 -29.52 -1.52
CA ASP A 107 -20.67 -28.39 -2.22
C ASP A 107 -19.58 -27.66 -3.03
N ASP A 108 -19.34 -28.16 -4.25
CA ASP A 108 -18.32 -27.62 -5.17
C ASP A 108 -18.69 -26.22 -5.73
N SER A 109 -19.78 -25.61 -5.26
CA SER A 109 -20.37 -24.38 -5.82
C SER A 109 -19.49 -23.11 -5.69
N HIS A 110 -18.40 -23.15 -4.90
CA HIS A 110 -17.56 -21.97 -4.65
C HIS A 110 -16.05 -22.16 -4.84
N SER A 111 -15.60 -23.25 -5.49
CA SER A 111 -14.17 -23.49 -5.77
C SER A 111 -13.64 -22.66 -6.95
N HIS A 112 -13.90 -21.35 -6.98
CA HIS A 112 -13.33 -20.47 -8.00
C HIS A 112 -12.00 -19.87 -7.51
N GLY A 113 -10.91 -20.60 -7.81
CA GLY A 113 -9.60 -20.00 -8.11
C GLY A 113 -8.80 -19.47 -6.93
N HIS A 114 -8.22 -20.35 -6.11
CA HIS A 114 -7.11 -20.00 -5.23
C HIS A 114 -5.82 -20.71 -5.66
N GLY A 115 -5.47 -20.56 -6.95
CA GLY A 115 -4.31 -21.25 -7.55
C GLY A 115 -2.96 -20.60 -7.26
N VAL A 116 -2.91 -19.49 -6.53
CA VAL A 116 -1.67 -18.71 -6.35
C VAL A 116 -1.23 -18.63 -4.89
N VAL A 117 -2.16 -18.53 -3.94
CA VAL A 117 -1.80 -18.31 -2.54
C VAL A 117 -2.24 -19.48 -1.67
N SER A 118 -1.32 -20.05 -0.89
CA SER A 118 -1.59 -21.28 -0.13
C SER A 118 -2.25 -21.04 1.24
N LEU A 119 -2.36 -19.78 1.66
CA LEU A 119 -2.84 -19.38 2.98
C LEU A 119 -4.17 -18.64 2.87
N PRO A 120 -5.02 -18.70 3.92
CA PRO A 120 -6.21 -17.86 4.02
C PRO A 120 -5.85 -16.37 3.90
N LEU A 121 -6.73 -15.60 3.28
CA LEU A 121 -6.54 -14.17 3.05
C LEU A 121 -6.40 -13.40 4.36
N SER A 122 -7.16 -13.78 5.39
CA SER A 122 -7.02 -13.18 6.73
C SER A 122 -5.61 -13.33 7.32
N GLU A 123 -4.95 -14.47 7.08
CA GLU A 123 -3.59 -14.73 7.55
C GLU A 123 -2.58 -13.90 6.78
N LEU A 124 -2.76 -13.76 5.46
CA LEU A 124 -1.93 -12.91 4.62
C LEU A 124 -2.04 -11.43 5.04
N MET A 125 -3.26 -10.94 5.26
CA MET A 125 -3.51 -9.57 5.71
C MET A 125 -2.90 -9.31 7.08
N GLU A 126 -3.01 -10.23 8.02
CA GLU A 126 -2.36 -10.10 9.33
C GLU A 126 -0.83 -10.08 9.20
N ARG A 127 -0.24 -10.97 8.40
CA ARG A 127 1.21 -11.01 8.15
C ARG A 127 1.70 -9.72 7.51
N SER A 128 0.96 -9.19 6.54
CA SER A 128 1.32 -7.94 5.84
C SER A 128 1.49 -6.74 6.79
N MET A 129 0.75 -6.72 7.90
CA MET A 129 0.92 -5.70 8.95
C MET A 129 2.22 -5.88 9.74
N GLN A 130 2.55 -7.13 10.07
CA GLN A 130 3.69 -7.49 10.91
C GLN A 130 5.02 -7.29 10.17
N ASP A 131 5.05 -7.69 8.88
CA ASP A 131 6.22 -7.56 8.03
C ASP A 131 6.32 -6.21 7.31
N GLY A 132 5.34 -5.31 7.51
CA GLY A 132 5.32 -3.96 6.97
C GLY A 132 4.94 -3.87 5.49
N THR A 133 4.63 -4.99 4.83
CA THR A 133 4.14 -5.01 3.44
C THR A 133 2.88 -4.16 3.28
N PHE A 134 1.99 -4.17 4.28
CA PHE A 134 0.80 -3.33 4.31
C PHE A 134 1.14 -1.85 4.16
N TRP A 135 2.08 -1.35 4.95
CA TRP A 135 2.46 0.06 4.95
C TRP A 135 3.12 0.47 3.64
N PHE A 136 3.98 -0.40 3.09
CA PHE A 136 4.57 -0.18 1.78
C PHE A 136 3.50 -0.11 0.69
N CYS A 137 2.56 -1.07 0.67
CA CYS A 137 1.48 -1.10 -0.32
C CYS A 137 0.48 0.04 -0.14
N LEU A 138 0.26 0.52 1.09
CA LEU A 138 -0.58 1.68 1.36
C LEU A 138 0.09 2.97 0.87
N ALA A 139 1.38 3.18 1.20
CA ALA A 139 2.14 4.33 0.71
C ALA A 139 2.21 4.36 -0.83
N ALA A 140 2.42 3.21 -1.47
CA ALA A 140 2.48 3.10 -2.93
C ALA A 140 1.16 3.48 -3.63
N ARG A 141 0.02 3.43 -2.93
CA ARG A 141 -1.32 3.68 -3.48
C ARG A 141 -1.95 4.97 -2.97
N CYS A 142 -1.47 5.52 -1.85
CA CYS A 142 -1.98 6.74 -1.23
C CYS A 142 -0.94 7.86 -1.33
N SER A 143 -1.06 8.71 -2.37
CA SER A 143 -0.11 9.80 -2.60
C SER A 143 -0.18 10.91 -1.55
N PHE A 144 -1.33 11.10 -0.91
CA PHE A 144 -1.56 12.20 0.03
C PHE A 144 -1.00 11.90 1.43
N ALA A 145 -1.24 10.71 1.95
CA ALA A 145 -0.65 10.25 3.22
C ALA A 145 0.74 9.60 3.05
N PHE A 146 1.35 9.72 1.87
CA PHE A 146 2.62 9.05 1.55
C PHE A 146 3.71 9.40 2.58
N ASP A 147 3.92 10.68 2.86
CA ASP A 147 4.98 11.12 3.76
C ASP A 147 4.78 10.57 5.18
N ASP A 148 3.56 10.68 5.70
CA ASP A 148 3.20 10.18 7.04
C ASP A 148 3.42 8.66 7.14
N ILE A 149 2.96 7.89 6.14
CA ILE A 149 3.13 6.44 6.13
C ILE A 149 4.61 6.08 5.98
N TYR A 150 5.31 6.71 5.03
CA TYR A 150 6.69 6.41 4.70
C TYR A 150 7.60 6.64 5.90
N TYR A 151 7.59 7.84 6.48
CA TYR A 151 8.48 8.16 7.60
C TYR A 151 8.13 7.38 8.87
N LYS A 152 6.84 7.10 9.10
CA LYS A 152 6.39 6.42 10.32
C LYS A 152 6.62 4.91 10.28
N PHE A 153 6.40 4.25 9.14
CA PHE A 153 6.36 2.79 9.06
C PHE A 153 7.37 2.17 8.11
N THR A 154 7.85 2.89 7.11
CA THR A 154 8.70 2.34 6.05
C THR A 154 10.17 2.72 6.23
N ASP A 155 10.49 4.00 6.33
CA ASP A 155 11.86 4.53 6.33
C ASP A 155 12.74 3.84 7.38
N LYS A 156 12.27 3.78 8.62
CA LYS A 156 13.00 3.16 9.73
C LYS A 156 13.32 1.68 9.51
N ARG A 157 12.46 0.95 8.80
CA ARG A 157 12.64 -0.48 8.54
C ARG A 157 13.80 -0.75 7.60
N TYR A 158 14.05 0.13 6.64
CA TYR A 158 15.09 -0.03 5.62
C TYR A 158 16.38 0.72 5.96
N TYR A 159 16.27 1.86 6.66
CA TYR A 159 17.38 2.79 6.86
C TYR A 159 17.71 3.06 8.32
N GLY A 160 17.00 2.43 9.27
CA GLY A 160 17.19 2.64 10.71
C GLY A 160 16.60 3.96 11.20
N GLU A 161 16.88 4.35 12.44
CA GLU A 161 16.33 5.61 13.01
C GLU A 161 16.54 6.80 12.07
N PHE A 162 15.51 7.62 11.93
CA PHE A 162 15.60 8.86 11.19
C PHE A 162 16.32 9.91 12.04
N THR A 163 17.45 10.40 11.53
CA THR A 163 18.28 11.41 12.20
C THR A 163 18.19 12.76 11.50
N SER A 164 18.44 12.78 10.19
CA SER A 164 18.39 13.99 9.37
C SER A 164 18.09 13.65 7.90
N ILE A 165 17.65 14.65 7.14
CA ILE A 165 17.46 14.47 5.69
C ILE A 165 18.80 14.31 4.97
N GLU A 166 19.86 14.95 5.48
CA GLU A 166 21.22 14.84 4.97
C GLU A 166 21.75 13.41 5.06
N ASP A 167 21.44 12.70 6.15
CA ASP A 167 21.82 11.30 6.32
C ASP A 167 21.10 10.39 5.31
N ARG A 168 19.86 10.73 4.91
CA ARG A 168 19.13 10.02 3.86
C ARG A 168 19.64 10.36 2.47
N ILE A 169 19.97 11.62 2.20
CA ILE A 169 20.60 12.05 0.94
C ILE A 169 21.96 11.36 0.75
N ALA A 170 22.71 11.14 1.83
CA ALA A 170 23.99 10.41 1.80
C ALA A 170 23.85 8.93 1.38
N LEU A 171 22.63 8.36 1.37
CA LEU A 171 22.36 7.02 0.85
C LEU A 171 22.29 6.97 -0.67
N LEU A 172 22.04 8.10 -1.32
CA LEU A 172 22.00 8.22 -2.78
C LEU A 172 23.42 8.12 -3.37
N SER A 173 23.51 7.68 -4.61
CA SER A 173 24.75 7.74 -5.39
C SER A 173 25.18 9.19 -5.66
N VAL A 174 26.46 9.39 -6.00
CA VAL A 174 27.00 10.73 -6.30
C VAL A 174 26.23 11.40 -7.44
N ASP A 175 25.86 10.63 -8.47
CA ASP A 175 25.08 11.12 -9.61
C ASP A 175 23.69 11.58 -9.16
N GLU A 176 22.99 10.77 -8.36
CA GLU A 176 21.67 11.12 -7.80
C GLU A 176 21.72 12.34 -6.88
N GLN A 177 22.76 12.47 -6.04
CA GLN A 177 22.95 13.65 -5.20
C GLN A 177 23.15 14.91 -6.05
N THR A 178 23.91 14.81 -7.13
CA THR A 178 24.19 15.93 -8.05
C THR A 178 22.93 16.35 -8.80
N GLU A 179 22.10 15.39 -9.25
CA GLU A 179 20.81 15.70 -9.86
C GLU A 179 19.85 16.38 -8.87
N LEU A 180 19.84 15.93 -7.61
CA LEU A 180 18.99 16.50 -6.58
C LEU A 180 19.37 17.96 -6.29
N THR A 181 20.66 18.24 -6.11
CA THR A 181 21.14 19.60 -5.82
C THR A 181 20.98 20.54 -7.01
N GLY A 182 21.23 20.06 -8.24
CA GLY A 182 21.04 20.85 -9.47
C GLY A 182 19.57 21.19 -9.79
N ARG A 183 18.59 20.47 -9.21
CA ARG A 183 17.17 20.79 -9.31
C ARG A 183 16.67 21.72 -8.20
N VAL A 184 17.31 21.72 -7.03
CA VAL A 184 16.89 22.50 -5.86
C VAL A 184 17.57 23.87 -5.82
N PHE A 185 18.80 23.99 -6.33
CA PHE A 185 19.53 25.24 -6.44
C PHE A 185 20.00 25.40 -7.89
N PRO A 186 19.19 26.00 -8.79
CA PRO A 186 19.72 26.41 -10.08
C PRO A 186 20.84 27.41 -9.81
N ASP A 187 22.04 27.15 -10.34
CA ASP A 187 23.18 28.05 -10.21
C ASP A 187 22.76 29.46 -10.65
N GLU A 188 22.73 30.42 -9.72
CA GLU A 188 22.55 31.85 -10.00
C GLU A 188 23.83 32.44 -10.64
N ASP A 189 24.41 31.78 -11.63
CA ASP A 189 25.57 32.29 -12.37
C ASP A 189 25.15 32.67 -13.79
N GLY A 190 24.53 33.85 -13.90
CA GLY A 190 24.10 34.40 -15.19
C GLY A 190 23.70 35.87 -15.21
N ALA A 191 24.10 36.70 -14.24
CA ALA A 191 23.84 38.14 -14.28
C ALA A 191 25.06 38.98 -13.83
N SER A 192 26.20 38.81 -14.51
CA SER A 192 27.26 39.82 -14.52
C SER A 192 27.67 40.17 -15.95
N GLY A 193 26.77 40.88 -16.63
CA GLY A 193 27.07 41.59 -17.88
C GLY A 193 27.00 43.09 -17.63
N GLY A 194 28.09 43.67 -17.15
CA GLY A 194 28.24 45.12 -17.06
C GLY A 194 28.09 45.77 -18.44
N GLY A 195 27.11 46.67 -18.56
CA GLY A 195 26.98 47.59 -19.68
C GLY A 195 27.35 48.99 -19.22
N GLU A 196 28.62 49.32 -19.38
CA GLU A 196 29.18 50.67 -19.23
C GLU A 196 28.77 51.57 -20.43
N VAL A 197 28.31 52.78 -20.08
CA VAL A 197 28.37 54.08 -20.77
C VAL A 197 28.09 54.18 -22.29
N GLY A 198 27.04 54.96 -22.61
CA GLY A 198 26.82 55.69 -23.86
C GLY A 198 25.91 56.87 -23.62
#